data_AF-A0A2P8F9M1-F1
#
_entry.id   AF-A0A2P8F9M1-F1
#
_cell.length_a   1.000
_cell.length_b   1.000
_cell.length_c   1.000
_cell.angle_alpha   90.00
_cell.angle_beta   90.00
_cell.angle_gamma   90.00
#
_symmetry.space_group_name_H-M   'P 1'
#
loop_
_entity.id
_entity.type
_entity.pdbx_description
1 polymer ?
#
loop_
_entity_poly.entity_id
_entity_poly.type
_entity_poly.pdbx_seq_one_letter_code
_entity_poly.pdbx_strand_id
1 'polypeptide(L)'
;MLYNYPERYFMNRLLCLEDIDGLSEEAEFAFRELQSNGELNSATSIKLENGQITSGQKTVRGPIASLACTTHGEIYEDNMSRVFLIAVDESPEQTRRIIGYQNSKAAGETDTRKEQDSKGFIRNLVRCLEPLEVVNPYAGRLQLPEDAHKIRRLHDLFLNFVKMVTLVHQYQRKKDSKGRLIAEISDIEEAVSIMFDSIVLKVDELDGSLRQFYEQLKAFIGQRGRDYEFTRFEVREATGVGKTQQHHYVNKLVELSYIRQYGHANRGFKYRIAHWDNYSDLRDRIKTHLGNQISALRTEHQRTPGRTPELPMVAERG
;
A
#
# COMPACT_ATOMS: atom_id res chain seq x y z
N MET A 1 -11.32 22.64 0.16
CA MET A 1 -11.39 22.52 -1.32
C MET A 1 -12.33 21.40 -1.79
N LEU A 2 -12.22 20.17 -1.30
CA LEU A 2 -13.00 19.02 -1.80
C LEU A 2 -14.52 19.11 -1.53
N TYR A 3 -14.94 19.73 -0.42
CA TYR A 3 -16.35 20.00 -0.10
C TYR A 3 -17.09 20.88 -1.13
N ASN A 4 -16.35 21.59 -1.99
CA ASN A 4 -16.94 22.58 -2.89
C ASN A 4 -17.32 22.04 -4.27
N TYR A 5 -17.04 20.77 -4.56
CA TYR A 5 -17.41 20.16 -5.83
C TYR A 5 -18.92 19.87 -5.93
N PRO A 6 -19.47 19.71 -7.15
CA PRO A 6 -20.81 19.20 -7.35
C PRO A 6 -21.00 17.81 -6.71
N GLU A 7 -22.23 17.51 -6.27
CA GLU A 7 -22.53 16.30 -5.48
C GLU A 7 -21.99 15.02 -6.11
N ARG A 8 -22.16 14.83 -7.43
CA ARG A 8 -21.74 13.60 -8.12
C ARG A 8 -20.37 13.68 -8.79
N TYR A 9 -19.60 14.73 -8.54
CA TYR A 9 -18.37 15.00 -9.30
C TYR A 9 -17.34 13.87 -9.16
N PHE A 10 -17.19 13.28 -7.98
CA PHE A 10 -16.16 12.28 -7.71
C PHE A 10 -16.62 10.82 -7.89
N MET A 11 -17.92 10.57 -8.10
CA MET A 11 -18.45 9.23 -8.23
C MET A 11 -17.73 8.43 -9.34
N ASN A 12 -17.17 7.29 -8.97
CA ASN A 12 -16.44 6.37 -9.86
C ASN A 12 -15.25 7.01 -10.59
N ARG A 13 -14.61 8.01 -9.96
CA ARG A 13 -13.41 8.66 -10.49
C ARG A 13 -12.16 8.29 -9.70
N LEU A 14 -11.04 8.26 -10.41
CA LEU A 14 -9.70 8.17 -9.82
C LEU A 14 -9.20 9.57 -9.47
N LEU A 15 -8.91 9.80 -8.20
CA LEU A 15 -8.20 10.98 -7.72
C LEU A 15 -6.71 10.67 -7.59
N CYS A 16 -5.88 11.31 -8.41
CA CYS A 16 -4.42 11.21 -8.32
C CYS A 16 -3.86 12.45 -7.62
N LEU A 17 -3.09 12.24 -6.56
CA LEU A 17 -2.38 13.29 -5.83
C LEU A 17 -0.88 13.09 -6.05
N GLU A 18 -0.24 14.01 -6.77
CA GLU A 18 1.20 13.92 -7.08
C GLU A 18 2.08 14.13 -5.84
N ASP A 19 1.62 14.93 -4.89
CA ASP A 19 2.27 15.16 -3.62
C ASP A 19 1.21 15.39 -2.54
N ILE A 20 1.02 14.39 -1.67
CA ILE A 20 0.09 14.50 -0.54
C ILE A 20 0.64 15.41 0.56
N ASP A 21 1.97 15.58 0.65
CA ASP A 21 2.64 16.35 1.71
C ASP A 21 2.35 17.85 1.58
N GLY A 22 1.99 18.29 0.37
CA GLY A 22 1.58 19.66 0.08
C GLY A 22 0.12 19.99 0.42
N LEU A 23 -0.69 19.02 0.89
CA LEU A 23 -2.08 19.27 1.25
C LEU A 23 -2.19 20.00 2.59
N SER A 24 -3.18 20.90 2.70
CA SER A 24 -3.56 21.43 4.01
C SER A 24 -4.24 20.34 4.85
N GLU A 25 -4.19 20.47 6.19
CA GLU A 25 -4.82 19.51 7.10
C GLU A 25 -6.33 19.33 6.80
N GLU A 26 -7.04 20.39 6.42
CA GLU A 26 -8.45 20.31 6.06
C GLU A 26 -8.68 19.55 4.74
N ALA A 27 -7.74 19.64 3.79
CA ALA A 27 -7.80 18.90 2.55
C ALA A 27 -7.50 17.41 2.77
N GLU A 28 -6.52 17.07 3.61
CA GLU A 28 -6.25 15.69 4.02
C GLU A 28 -7.42 15.08 4.78
N PHE A 29 -8.06 15.84 5.67
CA PHE A 29 -9.24 15.40 6.40
C PHE A 29 -10.40 15.08 5.45
N ALA A 30 -10.69 15.96 4.50
CA ALA A 30 -11.69 15.72 3.47
C ALA A 30 -11.33 14.50 2.60
N PHE A 31 -10.06 14.34 2.23
CA PHE A 31 -9.63 13.19 1.46
C PHE A 31 -9.85 11.86 2.22
N ARG A 32 -9.51 11.82 3.51
CA ARG A 32 -9.79 10.67 4.40
C ARG A 32 -11.27 10.35 4.49
N GLU A 33 -12.12 11.37 4.63
CA GLU A 33 -13.56 11.19 4.76
C GLU A 33 -14.15 10.61 3.47
N LEU A 34 -13.72 11.08 2.30
CA LEU A 34 -14.09 10.47 1.00
C LEU A 34 -13.65 9.01 0.88
N GLN A 35 -12.43 8.67 1.32
CA GLN A 35 -11.92 7.30 1.26
C GLN A 35 -12.69 6.34 2.18
N SER A 36 -13.15 6.82 3.33
CA SER A 36 -13.73 5.97 4.38
C SER A 36 -15.26 5.91 4.32
N ASN A 37 -15.89 7.08 4.23
CA ASN A 37 -17.34 7.23 4.33
C ASN A 37 -18.00 7.30 2.95
N GLY A 38 -17.22 7.54 1.88
CA GLY A 38 -17.75 7.68 0.53
C GLY A 38 -18.56 8.95 0.30
N GLU A 39 -18.60 9.87 1.26
CA GLU A 39 -19.22 11.18 1.09
C GLU A 39 -18.58 12.23 2.01
N LEU A 40 -18.75 13.49 1.63
CA LEU A 40 -18.39 14.68 2.39
C LEU A 40 -19.63 15.49 2.68
N ASN A 41 -19.78 15.94 3.91
CA ASN A 41 -20.89 16.77 4.32
C ASN A 41 -20.39 18.08 4.95
N SER A 42 -20.84 19.21 4.42
CA SER A 42 -20.53 20.53 4.98
C SER A 42 -21.80 21.38 5.11
N ALA A 43 -21.98 22.01 6.26
CA ALA A 43 -23.02 23.03 6.44
C ALA A 43 -22.62 24.30 5.68
N THR A 44 -23.56 24.88 4.94
CA THR A 44 -23.34 26.10 4.15
C THR A 44 -24.56 27.02 4.22
N SER A 45 -24.34 28.30 3.95
CA SER A 45 -25.41 29.28 3.89
C SER A 45 -25.95 29.34 2.47
N ILE A 46 -27.22 29.03 2.28
CA ILE A 46 -27.91 29.10 1.00
C ILE A 46 -28.74 30.38 0.96
N LYS A 47 -28.48 31.23 -0.03
CA LYS A 47 -29.32 32.41 -0.28
C LYS A 47 -30.48 32.00 -1.18
N LEU A 48 -31.70 32.13 -0.67
CA LEU A 48 -32.94 31.88 -1.39
C LEU A 48 -33.22 33.03 -2.37
N GLU A 49 -34.06 32.79 -3.38
CA GLU A 49 -34.45 33.79 -4.39
C GLU A 49 -35.09 35.03 -3.78
N ASN A 50 -35.78 34.89 -2.64
CA ASN A 50 -36.37 35.99 -1.87
C ASN A 50 -35.34 36.81 -1.05
N GLY A 51 -34.05 36.50 -1.17
CA GLY A 51 -32.96 37.18 -0.47
C GLY A 51 -32.70 36.70 0.96
N GLN A 52 -33.52 35.81 1.53
CA GLN A 52 -33.28 35.23 2.84
C GLN A 52 -32.11 34.24 2.80
N ILE A 53 -31.32 34.21 3.86
CA ILE A 53 -30.23 33.25 4.04
C ILE A 53 -30.72 32.16 4.98
N THR A 54 -30.72 30.91 4.52
CA THR A 54 -31.01 29.73 5.33
C THR A 54 -29.78 28.86 5.46
N SER A 55 -29.73 28.04 6.50
CA SER A 55 -28.76 26.95 6.57
C SER A 55 -29.15 25.88 5.55
N GLY A 56 -28.14 25.35 4.87
CA GLY A 56 -28.24 24.21 3.97
C GLY A 56 -27.06 23.27 4.18
N GLN A 57 -27.17 22.08 3.59
CA GLN A 57 -26.09 21.10 3.60
C GLN A 57 -25.61 20.91 2.17
N LYS A 58 -24.30 20.97 1.98
CA LYS A 58 -23.66 20.56 0.73
C LYS A 58 -23.04 19.19 0.93
N THR A 59 -23.44 18.26 0.08
CA THR A 59 -22.94 16.89 0.07
C THR A 59 -22.14 16.65 -1.21
N VAL A 60 -20.99 16.00 -1.08
CA VAL A 60 -20.19 15.50 -2.21
C VAL A 60 -20.04 13.99 -2.05
N ARG A 61 -20.38 13.21 -3.07
CA ARG A 61 -20.45 11.75 -3.03
C ARG A 61 -19.35 11.09 -3.85
N GLY A 62 -18.81 10.01 -3.30
CA GLY A 62 -18.04 8.96 -3.96
C GLY A 62 -18.95 7.80 -4.42
N PRO A 63 -18.41 6.57 -4.58
CA PRO A 63 -17.06 6.15 -4.21
C PRO A 63 -15.98 6.75 -5.11
N ILE A 64 -14.77 6.89 -4.57
CA ILE A 64 -13.58 7.27 -5.33
C ILE A 64 -12.59 6.11 -5.36
N ALA A 65 -11.80 6.04 -6.43
CA ALA A 65 -10.48 5.44 -6.36
C ALA A 65 -9.47 6.54 -6.05
N SER A 66 -8.40 6.21 -5.33
CA SER A 66 -7.36 7.19 -5.01
C SER A 66 -5.97 6.61 -5.19
N LEU A 67 -5.09 7.42 -5.77
CA LEU A 67 -3.65 7.18 -5.85
C LEU A 67 -2.95 8.44 -5.34
N ALA A 68 -1.99 8.28 -4.42
CA ALA A 68 -1.25 9.41 -3.88
C ALA A 68 0.23 9.04 -3.80
N CYS A 69 1.08 10.03 -4.05
CA CYS A 69 2.52 9.94 -3.84
C CYS A 69 2.91 10.85 -2.66
N THR A 70 3.94 10.45 -1.93
CA THR A 70 4.50 11.17 -0.79
C THR A 70 6.01 11.05 -0.83
N THR A 71 6.69 12.09 -0.37
CA THR A 71 8.13 12.08 -0.12
C THR A 71 8.47 11.71 1.31
N HIS A 72 7.49 11.73 2.21
CA HIS A 72 7.62 11.24 3.57
C HIS A 72 7.45 9.71 3.62
N GLY A 73 8.42 9.03 4.24
CA GLY A 73 8.34 7.59 4.48
C GLY A 73 7.21 7.22 5.45
N GLU A 74 6.85 8.13 6.34
CA GLU A 74 5.72 8.02 7.27
C GLU A 74 4.70 9.11 6.96
N ILE A 75 3.50 8.71 6.51
CA ILE A 75 2.32 9.56 6.58
C ILE A 75 1.59 9.27 7.89
N TYR A 76 0.68 10.16 8.31
CA TYR A 76 -0.11 9.96 9.54
C TYR A 76 -0.69 8.53 9.59
N GLU A 77 -0.50 7.82 10.71
CA GLU A 77 -0.80 6.38 10.86
C GLU A 77 -2.24 6.04 10.43
N ASP A 78 -3.18 6.95 10.70
CA ASP A 78 -4.57 6.80 10.29
C ASP A 78 -4.70 6.77 8.75
N ASN A 79 -3.97 7.61 8.01
CA ASN A 79 -3.93 7.61 6.54
C ASN A 79 -3.36 6.29 6.01
N MET A 80 -2.21 5.84 6.53
CA MET A 80 -1.54 4.60 6.10
C MET A 80 -2.48 3.39 6.17
N SER A 81 -3.29 3.32 7.20
CA SER A 81 -4.18 2.19 7.43
C SER A 81 -5.34 2.07 6.41
N ARG A 82 -5.61 3.11 5.62
CA ARG A 82 -6.68 3.14 4.60
C ARG A 82 -6.21 2.77 3.19
N VAL A 83 -4.89 2.69 2.98
CA VAL A 83 -4.31 2.51 1.65
C VAL A 83 -3.36 1.32 1.61
N PHE A 84 -3.15 0.81 0.39
CA PHE A 84 -2.02 -0.06 0.08
C PHE A 84 -0.78 0.80 -0.05
N LEU A 85 0.25 0.49 0.75
CA LEU A 85 1.54 1.13 0.66
C LEU A 85 2.39 0.38 -0.36
N ILE A 86 3.02 1.12 -1.26
CA ILE A 86 3.94 0.60 -2.28
C ILE A 86 5.22 1.41 -2.15
N ALA A 87 6.32 0.73 -1.82
CA ALA A 87 7.64 1.34 -1.86
C ALA A 87 8.17 1.32 -3.31
N VAL A 88 8.84 2.40 -3.71
CA VAL A 88 9.51 2.46 -5.01
C VAL A 88 10.84 1.71 -4.91
N ASP A 89 11.13 0.86 -5.90
CA ASP A 89 12.44 0.20 -6.00
C ASP A 89 13.49 1.18 -6.51
N GLU A 90 14.30 1.71 -5.59
CA GLU A 90 15.43 2.62 -5.88
C GLU A 90 16.77 1.86 -6.04
N SER A 91 16.75 0.55 -6.27
CA SER A 91 17.99 -0.21 -6.45
C SER A 91 18.80 0.26 -7.67
N PRO A 92 20.14 0.10 -7.63
CA PRO A 92 20.99 0.36 -8.80
C PRO A 92 20.59 -0.47 -10.02
N GLU A 93 20.11 -1.70 -9.82
CA GLU A 93 19.62 -2.60 -10.86
C GLU A 93 18.39 -2.01 -11.55
N GLN A 94 17.39 -1.58 -10.78
CA GLN A 94 16.17 -0.99 -11.32
C GLN A 94 16.46 0.32 -12.04
N THR A 95 17.33 1.16 -11.46
CA THR A 95 17.78 2.40 -12.08
C THR A 95 18.43 2.14 -13.44
N ARG A 96 19.32 1.14 -13.54
CA ARG A 96 19.94 0.73 -14.81
C ARG A 96 18.91 0.26 -15.84
N ARG A 97 17.89 -0.51 -15.43
CA ARG A 97 16.80 -0.94 -16.33
C ARG A 97 16.03 0.24 -16.90
N ILE A 98 15.67 1.21 -16.05
CA ILE A 98 14.92 2.40 -16.46
C ILE A 98 15.75 3.25 -17.44
N ILE A 99 17.00 3.54 -17.11
CA ILE A 99 17.90 4.31 -17.99
C ILE A 99 18.12 3.58 -19.32
N GLY A 100 18.33 2.26 -19.29
CA GLY A 100 18.46 1.45 -20.49
C GLY A 100 17.24 1.59 -21.41
N TYR A 101 16.03 1.48 -20.85
CA TYR A 101 14.80 1.67 -21.60
C TYR A 101 14.66 3.10 -22.17
N GLN A 102 14.98 4.13 -21.38
CA GLN A 102 14.95 5.52 -21.84
C GLN A 102 15.92 5.74 -23.00
N ASN A 103 17.12 5.16 -22.93
CA ASN A 103 18.12 5.22 -24.00
C ASN A 103 17.63 4.53 -25.27
N SER A 104 17.13 3.29 -25.18
CA SER A 104 16.58 2.58 -26.34
C SER A 104 15.41 3.33 -26.98
N LYS A 105 14.56 3.96 -26.16
CA LYS A 105 13.46 4.80 -26.67
C LYS A 105 13.97 6.04 -27.38
N ALA A 106 14.96 6.74 -26.82
CA ALA A 106 15.57 7.91 -27.44
C ALA A 106 16.35 7.55 -28.72
N ALA A 107 16.95 6.36 -28.77
CA ALA A 107 17.64 5.81 -29.94
C ALA A 107 16.69 5.30 -31.04
N GLY A 108 15.38 5.25 -30.79
CA GLY A 108 14.39 4.74 -31.75
C GLY A 108 14.36 3.22 -31.88
N GLU A 109 14.97 2.49 -30.95
CA GLU A 109 14.98 1.02 -30.90
C GLU A 109 13.64 0.46 -30.40
N THR A 110 12.86 1.27 -29.68
CA THR A 110 11.58 0.88 -29.10
C THR A 110 10.41 1.14 -30.04
N ASP A 111 9.58 0.12 -30.27
CA ASP A 111 8.37 0.23 -31.06
C ASP A 111 7.23 0.90 -30.26
N THR A 112 7.10 2.21 -30.43
CA THR A 112 6.05 3.01 -29.78
C THR A 112 4.64 2.61 -30.19
N ARG A 113 4.42 1.97 -31.35
CA ARG A 113 3.09 1.50 -31.74
C ARG A 113 2.67 0.33 -30.87
N LYS A 114 3.55 -0.63 -30.64
CA LYS A 114 3.30 -1.75 -29.71
C LYS A 114 2.98 -1.27 -28.30
N GLU A 115 3.64 -0.22 -27.81
CA GLU A 115 3.30 0.38 -26.51
C GLU A 115 1.85 0.90 -26.49
N GLN A 116 1.42 1.61 -27.53
CA GLN A 116 0.07 2.15 -27.63
C GLN A 116 -0.98 1.05 -27.79
N ASP A 117 -0.67 0.03 -28.60
CA ASP A 117 -1.54 -1.13 -28.79
C ASP A 117 -1.72 -1.89 -27.47
N SER A 118 -0.65 -2.08 -26.70
CA SER A 118 -0.70 -2.70 -25.38
C SER A 118 -1.54 -1.88 -24.38
N LYS A 119 -1.39 -0.55 -24.37
CA LYS A 119 -2.23 0.35 -23.55
C LYS A 119 -3.70 0.26 -23.96
N GLY A 120 -3.97 0.24 -25.26
CA GLY A 120 -5.31 0.08 -25.83
C GLY A 120 -5.94 -1.23 -25.41
N PHE A 121 -5.18 -2.32 -25.50
CA PHE A 121 -5.58 -3.66 -25.08
C PHE A 121 -5.96 -3.71 -23.60
N ILE A 122 -5.10 -3.24 -22.69
CA ILE A 122 -5.38 -3.21 -21.24
C ILE A 122 -6.63 -2.38 -20.95
N ARG A 123 -6.77 -1.20 -21.58
CA ARG A 123 -7.95 -0.35 -21.41
C ARG A 123 -9.23 -1.06 -21.86
N ASN A 124 -9.19 -1.78 -22.97
CA ASN A 124 -10.34 -2.52 -23.47
C ASN A 124 -10.67 -3.70 -22.56
N LEU A 125 -9.67 -4.40 -22.02
CA LEU A 125 -9.86 -5.45 -21.02
C LEU A 125 -10.63 -4.92 -19.81
N VAL A 126 -10.21 -3.77 -19.25
CA VAL A 126 -10.90 -3.14 -18.11
C VAL A 126 -12.33 -2.73 -18.45
N ARG A 127 -12.58 -2.25 -19.68
CA ARG A 127 -13.94 -1.87 -20.14
C ARG A 127 -14.87 -3.05 -20.33
N CYS A 128 -14.33 -4.24 -20.59
CA CYS A 128 -15.12 -5.45 -20.71
C CYS A 128 -15.58 -5.97 -19.33
N LEU A 129 -14.93 -5.57 -18.24
CA LEU A 129 -15.29 -6.07 -16.91
C LEU A 129 -16.72 -5.67 -16.52
N GLU A 130 -17.53 -6.66 -16.13
CA GLU A 130 -18.86 -6.43 -15.55
C GLU A 130 -18.76 -6.20 -14.04
N PRO A 131 -19.60 -5.32 -13.45
CA PRO A 131 -19.61 -5.03 -12.02
C PRO A 131 -20.35 -6.14 -11.24
N LEU A 132 -19.74 -7.31 -11.17
CA LEU A 132 -20.33 -8.49 -10.52
C LEU A 132 -20.00 -8.53 -9.02
N GLU A 133 -20.91 -9.08 -8.22
CA GLU A 133 -20.60 -9.40 -6.83
C GLU A 133 -19.64 -10.59 -6.76
N VAL A 134 -18.74 -10.56 -5.76
CA VAL A 134 -17.78 -11.65 -5.49
C VAL A 134 -18.04 -12.23 -4.11
N VAL A 135 -18.13 -13.56 -4.04
CA VAL A 135 -18.12 -14.32 -2.80
C VAL A 135 -16.77 -14.98 -2.65
N ASN A 136 -16.12 -14.77 -1.49
CA ASN A 136 -14.89 -15.47 -1.12
C ASN A 136 -15.20 -16.55 -0.06
N PRO A 137 -15.31 -17.84 -0.44
CA PRO A 137 -15.59 -18.93 0.50
C PRO A 137 -14.47 -19.16 1.53
N TYR A 138 -13.28 -18.61 1.29
CA TYR A 138 -12.09 -18.80 2.09
C TYR A 138 -11.78 -17.59 2.98
N ALA A 139 -12.62 -16.56 3.00
CA ALA A 139 -12.37 -15.29 3.71
C ALA A 139 -12.00 -15.47 5.19
N GLY A 140 -12.63 -16.41 5.88
CA GLY A 140 -12.35 -16.70 7.30
C GLY A 140 -11.21 -17.68 7.56
N ARG A 141 -10.50 -18.14 6.53
CA ARG A 141 -9.50 -19.21 6.65
C ARG A 141 -8.06 -18.76 6.47
N LEU A 142 -7.83 -17.53 6.03
CA LEU A 142 -6.51 -16.92 5.94
C LEU A 142 -6.41 -15.76 6.93
N GLN A 143 -5.42 -15.85 7.80
CA GLN A 143 -5.11 -14.87 8.84
C GLN A 143 -3.80 -14.17 8.50
N LEU A 144 -3.86 -12.84 8.45
CA LEU A 144 -2.69 -11.98 8.32
C LEU A 144 -1.85 -12.02 9.62
N PRO A 145 -0.57 -11.61 9.58
CA PRO A 145 0.27 -11.55 10.78
C PRO A 145 -0.38 -10.71 11.89
N GLU A 146 -0.45 -11.25 13.11
CA GLU A 146 -1.11 -10.60 14.26
C GLU A 146 -0.43 -9.30 14.70
N ASP A 147 0.87 -9.19 14.45
CA ASP A 147 1.71 -8.03 14.73
C ASP A 147 1.58 -6.91 13.68
N ALA A 148 0.76 -7.08 12.65
CA ALA A 148 0.51 -6.03 11.67
C ALA A 148 -0.22 -4.81 12.29
N HIS A 149 0.31 -3.62 12.03
CA HIS A 149 -0.29 -2.35 12.42
C HIS A 149 -1.71 -2.21 11.84
N LYS A 150 -2.67 -1.88 12.70
CA LYS A 150 -4.10 -1.73 12.36
C LYS A 150 -4.68 -2.93 11.59
N ILE A 151 -4.35 -4.15 12.02
CA ILE A 151 -4.73 -5.43 11.39
C ILE A 151 -6.18 -5.51 10.89
N ARG A 152 -7.16 -4.92 11.61
CA ARG A 152 -8.57 -4.90 11.18
C ARG A 152 -8.77 -4.22 9.82
N ARG A 153 -8.14 -3.06 9.60
CA ARG A 153 -8.24 -2.33 8.32
C ARG A 153 -7.44 -3.02 7.23
N LEU A 154 -6.26 -3.55 7.58
CA LEU A 154 -5.46 -4.34 6.63
C LEU A 154 -6.20 -5.61 6.17
N HIS A 155 -6.93 -6.27 7.07
CA HIS A 155 -7.74 -7.43 6.73
C HIS A 155 -8.88 -7.07 5.77
N ASP A 156 -9.60 -5.97 6.01
CA ASP A 156 -10.63 -5.50 5.07
C ASP A 156 -10.04 -5.16 3.68
N LEU A 157 -8.90 -4.46 3.65
CA LEU A 157 -8.16 -4.17 2.42
C LEU A 157 -7.78 -5.47 1.69
N PHE A 158 -7.26 -6.47 2.40
CA PHE A 158 -6.91 -7.76 1.84
C PHE A 158 -8.13 -8.48 1.23
N LEU A 159 -9.26 -8.53 1.95
CA LEU A 159 -10.49 -9.14 1.43
C LEU A 159 -10.99 -8.42 0.17
N ASN A 160 -10.93 -7.09 0.16
CA ASN A 160 -11.31 -6.31 -1.02
C ASN A 160 -10.33 -6.52 -2.19
N PHE A 161 -9.05 -6.74 -1.92
CA PHE A 161 -8.06 -7.05 -2.94
C PHE A 161 -8.28 -8.42 -3.57
N VAL A 162 -8.59 -9.45 -2.78
CA VAL A 162 -8.98 -10.77 -3.31
C VAL A 162 -10.22 -10.65 -4.21
N LYS A 163 -11.21 -9.83 -3.83
CA LYS A 163 -12.37 -9.55 -4.70
C LYS A 163 -11.95 -8.89 -6.02
N MET A 164 -11.04 -7.92 -5.98
CA MET A 164 -10.52 -7.26 -7.19
C MET A 164 -9.79 -8.24 -8.12
N VAL A 165 -8.92 -9.10 -7.58
CA VAL A 165 -8.26 -10.16 -8.36
C VAL A 165 -9.30 -11.10 -8.99
N THR A 166 -10.31 -11.51 -8.22
CA THR A 166 -11.39 -12.37 -8.73
C THR A 166 -12.18 -11.69 -9.87
N LEU A 167 -12.45 -10.38 -9.75
CA LEU A 167 -13.13 -9.58 -10.77
C LEU A 167 -12.33 -9.47 -12.07
N VAL A 168 -11.01 -9.30 -11.98
CA VAL A 168 -10.13 -9.29 -13.16
C VAL A 168 -10.18 -10.65 -13.88
N HIS A 169 -10.34 -11.74 -13.13
CA HIS A 169 -10.51 -13.10 -13.65
C HIS A 169 -11.98 -13.49 -13.92
N GLN A 170 -12.94 -12.56 -13.94
CA GLN A 170 -14.37 -12.89 -13.93
C GLN A 170 -14.84 -13.86 -15.05
N TYR A 171 -14.18 -13.86 -16.21
CA TYR A 171 -14.50 -14.75 -17.32
C TYR A 171 -13.91 -16.16 -17.19
N GLN A 172 -13.04 -16.38 -16.20
CA GLN A 172 -12.43 -17.67 -15.87
C GLN A 172 -13.03 -18.28 -14.58
N ARG A 173 -13.86 -17.51 -13.85
CA ARG A 173 -14.42 -17.92 -12.57
C ARG A 173 -15.84 -18.45 -12.72
N LYS A 174 -16.18 -19.39 -11.85
CA LYS A 174 -17.55 -19.90 -11.74
C LYS A 174 -18.45 -18.87 -11.07
N LYS A 175 -19.72 -18.88 -11.46
CA LYS A 175 -20.78 -18.12 -10.80
C LYS A 175 -21.61 -19.06 -9.92
N ASP A 176 -22.09 -18.56 -8.79
CA ASP A 176 -23.07 -19.27 -7.97
C ASP A 176 -24.49 -19.18 -8.57
N SER A 177 -25.46 -19.80 -7.90
CA SER A 177 -26.88 -19.78 -8.33
C SER A 177 -27.50 -18.38 -8.33
N LYS A 178 -26.89 -17.40 -7.67
CA LYS A 178 -27.31 -15.99 -7.63
C LYS A 178 -26.55 -15.13 -8.65
N GLY A 179 -25.71 -15.72 -9.49
CA GLY A 179 -24.92 -15.01 -10.51
C GLY A 179 -23.66 -14.32 -9.98
N ARG A 180 -23.26 -14.58 -8.73
CA ARG A 180 -22.08 -13.97 -8.09
C ARG A 180 -20.83 -14.79 -8.40
N LEU A 181 -19.71 -14.12 -8.66
CA LEU A 181 -18.43 -14.79 -8.88
C LEU A 181 -17.95 -15.46 -7.60
N ILE A 182 -17.38 -16.66 -7.73
CA ILE A 182 -16.80 -17.41 -6.63
C ILE A 182 -15.28 -17.29 -6.73
N ALA A 183 -14.65 -16.73 -5.70
CA ALA A 183 -13.19 -16.65 -5.63
C ALA A 183 -12.58 -18.06 -5.51
N GLU A 184 -11.48 -18.28 -6.22
CA GLU A 184 -10.68 -19.50 -6.18
C GLU A 184 -9.43 -19.31 -5.31
N ILE A 185 -8.80 -20.40 -4.88
CA ILE A 185 -7.58 -20.34 -4.05
C ILE A 185 -6.45 -19.60 -4.79
N SER A 186 -6.40 -19.70 -6.12
CA SER A 186 -5.45 -18.95 -6.95
C SER A 186 -5.64 -17.43 -6.85
N ASP A 187 -6.86 -16.92 -6.63
CA ASP A 187 -7.07 -15.48 -6.43
C ASP A 187 -6.47 -15.00 -5.12
N ILE A 188 -6.51 -15.85 -4.08
CA ILE A 188 -5.94 -15.57 -2.77
C ILE A 188 -4.41 -15.57 -2.85
N GLU A 189 -3.85 -16.54 -3.58
CA GLU A 189 -2.41 -16.63 -3.81
C GLU A 189 -1.86 -15.42 -4.54
N GLU A 190 -2.52 -15.02 -5.62
CA GLU A 190 -2.14 -13.83 -6.38
C GLU A 190 -2.28 -12.57 -5.53
N ALA A 191 -3.37 -12.46 -4.76
CA ALA A 191 -3.55 -11.36 -3.82
C ALA A 191 -2.44 -11.30 -2.76
N VAL A 192 -2.08 -12.43 -2.14
CA VAL A 192 -0.98 -12.51 -1.17
C VAL A 192 0.36 -12.16 -1.81
N SER A 193 0.61 -12.66 -3.03
CA SER A 193 1.84 -12.38 -3.78
C SER A 193 2.00 -10.88 -4.05
N ILE A 194 0.98 -10.24 -4.62
CA ILE A 194 1.00 -8.81 -4.96
C ILE A 194 1.06 -7.94 -3.70
N MET A 195 0.29 -8.29 -2.67
CA MET A 195 0.23 -7.51 -1.43
C MET A 195 1.40 -7.77 -0.48
N PHE A 196 2.28 -8.74 -0.77
CA PHE A 196 3.29 -9.20 0.18
C PHE A 196 4.14 -8.06 0.74
N ASP A 197 4.70 -7.21 -0.12
CA ASP A 197 5.51 -6.08 0.33
C ASP A 197 4.68 -5.05 1.09
N SER A 198 3.41 -4.82 0.72
CA SER A 198 2.51 -3.94 1.46
C SER A 198 2.17 -4.47 2.86
N ILE A 199 2.04 -5.80 3.01
CA ILE A 199 1.84 -6.46 4.30
C ILE A 199 3.10 -6.33 5.14
N VAL A 200 4.28 -6.59 4.56
CA VAL A 200 5.58 -6.46 5.25
C VAL A 200 5.76 -5.02 5.76
N LEU A 201 5.49 -4.01 4.93
CA LEU A 201 5.56 -2.59 5.33
C LEU A 201 4.59 -2.21 6.45
N LYS A 202 3.54 -2.99 6.68
CA LYS A 202 2.59 -2.78 7.78
C LYS A 202 2.91 -3.62 9.02
N VAL A 203 3.88 -4.51 8.95
CA VAL A 203 4.40 -5.28 10.09
C VAL A 203 5.72 -4.70 10.58
N ASP A 204 6.54 -4.19 9.67
CA ASP A 204 7.78 -3.50 9.98
C ASP A 204 7.51 -2.14 10.63
N GLU A 205 8.32 -1.77 11.62
CA GLU A 205 8.27 -0.46 12.26
C GLU A 205 9.06 0.59 11.48
N LEU A 206 10.01 0.18 10.62
CA LEU A 206 10.71 1.07 9.72
C LEU A 206 9.93 1.19 8.41
N ASP A 207 9.68 2.42 7.97
CA ASP A 207 9.13 2.67 6.63
C ASP A 207 10.07 2.18 5.52
N GLY A 208 9.56 2.03 4.30
CA GLY A 208 10.31 1.43 3.19
C GLY A 208 11.67 2.10 2.92
N SER A 209 11.71 3.43 2.93
CA SER A 209 12.94 4.18 2.64
C SER A 209 13.93 4.12 3.80
N LEU A 210 13.43 4.25 5.03
CA LEU A 210 14.24 4.11 6.24
C LEU A 210 14.82 2.69 6.37
N ARG A 211 14.02 1.67 6.05
CA ARG A 211 14.44 0.26 6.01
C ARG A 211 15.55 0.06 5.00
N GLN A 212 15.38 0.52 3.76
CA GLN A 212 16.41 0.39 2.72
C GLN A 212 17.71 1.09 3.12
N PHE A 213 17.62 2.32 3.64
CA PHE A 213 18.75 3.07 4.17
C PHE A 213 19.46 2.28 5.29
N TYR A 214 18.69 1.67 6.19
CA TYR A 214 19.24 0.92 7.30
C TYR A 214 19.91 -0.39 6.89
N GLU A 215 19.35 -1.13 5.92
CA GLU A 215 19.97 -2.34 5.38
C GLU A 215 21.30 -2.02 4.66
N GLN A 216 21.38 -0.92 3.90
CA GLN A 216 22.63 -0.46 3.28
C GLN A 216 23.69 -0.12 4.34
N LEU A 217 23.28 0.60 5.39
CA LEU A 217 24.16 0.95 6.49
C LEU A 217 24.64 -0.30 7.24
N LYS A 218 23.75 -1.26 7.55
CA LYS A 218 24.11 -2.54 8.18
C LYS A 218 25.11 -3.32 7.32
N ALA A 219 24.90 -3.38 6.00
CA ALA A 219 25.82 -4.08 5.10
C ALA A 219 27.22 -3.46 5.12
N PHE A 220 27.31 -2.13 5.04
CA PHE A 220 28.59 -1.40 5.06
C PHE A 220 29.32 -1.52 6.40
N ILE A 221 28.62 -1.33 7.51
CA ILE A 221 29.20 -1.40 8.86
C ILE A 221 29.54 -2.85 9.23
N GLY A 222 28.72 -3.82 8.79
CA GLY A 222 28.95 -5.24 9.04
C GLY A 222 30.30 -5.74 8.51
N GLN A 223 30.78 -5.18 7.40
CA GLN A 223 32.11 -5.47 6.85
C GLN A 223 33.26 -4.97 7.74
N ARG A 224 33.00 -3.97 8.59
CA ARG A 224 33.98 -3.37 9.52
C ARG A 224 33.86 -3.91 10.95
N GLY A 225 32.84 -4.73 11.22
CA GLY A 225 32.55 -5.33 12.53
C GLY A 225 31.34 -4.70 13.22
N ARG A 226 30.60 -5.51 13.99
CA ARG A 226 29.33 -5.08 14.62
C ARG A 226 29.48 -3.97 15.65
N ASP A 227 30.64 -3.88 16.30
CA ASP A 227 30.95 -2.86 17.31
C ASP A 227 31.59 -1.60 16.72
N TYR A 228 31.73 -1.52 15.40
CA TYR A 228 32.34 -0.39 14.72
C TYR A 228 31.57 0.91 14.99
N GLU A 229 32.30 1.94 15.43
CA GLU A 229 31.76 3.29 15.58
C GLU A 229 31.98 4.07 14.30
N PHE A 230 30.91 4.62 13.75
CA PHE A 230 30.93 5.37 12.50
C PHE A 230 30.49 6.82 12.67
N THR A 231 30.86 7.63 11.70
CA THR A 231 30.51 9.05 11.61
C THR A 231 29.43 9.29 10.57
N ARG A 232 28.81 10.47 10.60
CA ARG A 232 27.87 10.90 9.54
C ARG A 232 28.49 10.94 8.15
N PHE A 233 29.82 11.06 8.06
CA PHE A 233 30.52 11.03 6.77
C PHE A 233 30.46 9.63 6.16
N GLU A 234 30.80 8.62 6.95
CA GLU A 234 30.75 7.21 6.53
C GLU A 234 29.33 6.75 6.23
N VAL A 235 28.31 7.30 6.93
CA VAL A 235 26.91 7.06 6.56
C VAL A 235 26.62 7.50 5.12
N ARG A 236 27.10 8.67 4.70
CA ARG A 236 26.92 9.15 3.32
C ARG A 236 27.75 8.37 2.32
N GLU A 237 28.94 7.92 2.70
CA GLU A 237 29.75 7.01 1.88
C GLU A 237 29.03 5.68 1.65
N ALA A 238 28.40 5.12 2.69
CA ALA A 238 27.69 3.85 2.64
C ALA A 238 26.40 3.89 1.81
N THR A 239 25.67 5.01 1.88
CA THR A 239 24.28 5.10 1.39
C THR A 239 24.10 6.05 0.21
N GLY A 240 25.07 6.91 -0.06
CA GLY A 240 25.00 7.92 -1.12
C GLY A 240 24.04 9.09 -0.85
N VAL A 241 23.31 9.08 0.28
CA VAL A 241 22.30 10.12 0.56
C VAL A 241 22.91 11.47 0.93
N GLY A 242 22.17 12.54 0.60
CA GLY A 242 22.57 13.92 0.92
C GLY A 242 22.55 14.24 2.42
N LYS A 243 23.16 15.36 2.83
CA LYS A 243 23.28 15.79 4.25
C LYS A 243 21.93 15.83 4.98
N THR A 244 20.90 16.39 4.34
CA THR A 244 19.57 16.57 4.97
C THR A 244 18.89 15.23 5.23
N GLN A 245 18.83 14.36 4.22
CA GLN A 245 18.24 13.02 4.32
C GLN A 245 19.03 12.13 5.31
N GLN A 246 20.37 12.20 5.26
CA GLN A 246 21.23 11.53 6.22
C GLN A 246 20.96 11.99 7.66
N HIS A 247 20.73 13.29 7.88
CA HIS A 247 20.39 13.80 9.21
C HIS A 247 19.05 13.25 9.68
N HIS A 248 18.03 13.29 8.83
CA HIS A 248 16.69 12.80 9.10
C HIS A 248 16.71 11.30 9.47
N TYR A 249 17.22 10.42 8.61
CA TYR A 249 17.23 8.97 8.87
C TYR A 249 18.07 8.58 10.08
N VAL A 250 19.25 9.18 10.28
CA VAL A 250 20.07 8.88 11.46
C VAL A 250 19.35 9.29 12.74
N ASN A 251 18.70 10.46 12.79
CA ASN A 251 17.95 10.86 13.98
C ASN A 251 16.78 9.91 14.24
N LYS A 252 16.04 9.52 13.20
CA LYS A 252 14.91 8.59 13.33
C LYS A 252 15.36 7.21 13.85
N LEU A 253 16.47 6.67 13.34
CA LEU A 253 17.04 5.42 13.88
C LEU A 253 17.58 5.56 15.31
N VAL A 254 18.01 6.75 15.72
CA VAL A 254 18.38 7.03 17.11
C VAL A 254 17.15 7.08 18.01
N GLU A 255 16.07 7.73 17.57
CA GLU A 255 14.78 7.79 18.28
C GLU A 255 14.19 6.39 18.47
N LEU A 256 14.25 5.55 17.44
CA LEU A 256 13.82 4.15 17.48
C LEU A 256 14.86 3.22 18.15
N SER A 257 15.97 3.75 18.67
CA SER A 257 17.03 2.99 19.34
C SER A 257 17.73 1.92 18.49
N TYR A 258 17.60 1.96 17.16
CA TYR A 258 18.37 1.14 16.22
C TYR A 258 19.85 1.52 16.20
N ILE A 259 20.14 2.82 16.38
CA ILE A 259 21.49 3.38 16.44
C ILE A 259 21.65 4.14 17.75
N ARG A 260 22.81 4.03 18.39
CA ARG A 260 23.18 4.84 19.56
C ARG A 260 24.15 5.95 19.15
N GLN A 261 23.87 7.17 19.60
CA GLN A 261 24.74 8.34 19.41
C GLN A 261 25.66 8.55 20.62
N TYR A 262 26.91 8.89 20.37
CA TYR A 262 27.93 9.23 21.35
C TYR A 262 28.60 10.56 21.01
N GLY A 263 29.16 11.22 22.03
CA GLY A 263 29.90 12.47 21.88
C GLY A 263 29.07 13.72 22.14
N HIS A 264 29.67 14.88 21.89
CA HIS A 264 29.09 16.19 22.17
C HIS A 264 29.25 17.09 20.94
N ALA A 265 28.36 18.08 20.79
CA ALA A 265 28.30 18.95 19.63
C ALA A 265 29.65 19.64 19.29
N ASN A 266 30.46 19.96 20.30
CA ASN A 266 31.77 20.59 20.14
C ASN A 266 32.90 19.65 19.65
N ARG A 267 32.72 18.32 19.76
CA ARG A 267 33.71 17.30 19.36
C ARG A 267 33.25 16.41 18.22
N GLY A 268 32.01 16.60 17.77
CA GLY A 268 31.36 15.73 16.79
C GLY A 268 30.71 14.51 17.43
N PHE A 269 29.78 13.92 16.68
CA PHE A 269 29.05 12.72 17.08
C PHE A 269 29.60 11.49 16.39
N LYS A 270 29.67 10.40 17.16
CA LYS A 270 29.88 9.04 16.66
C LYS A 270 28.62 8.22 16.88
N TYR A 271 28.46 7.18 16.09
CA TYR A 271 27.28 6.33 16.07
C TYR A 271 27.69 4.86 16.10
N ARG A 272 26.89 4.00 16.73
CA ARG A 272 27.03 2.55 16.65
C ARG A 272 25.66 1.93 16.43
N ILE A 273 25.59 0.87 15.63
CA ILE A 273 24.36 0.07 15.50
C ILE A 273 24.10 -0.63 16.83
N ALA A 274 22.96 -0.33 17.45
CA ALA A 274 22.54 -0.92 18.71
C ALA A 274 21.63 -2.14 18.49
N HIS A 275 20.78 -2.12 17.45
CA HIS A 275 19.87 -3.23 17.14
C HIS A 275 20.13 -3.81 15.75
N TRP A 276 20.78 -4.97 15.68
CA TRP A 276 20.94 -5.73 14.43
C TRP A 276 19.72 -6.61 14.18
N ASP A 277 18.63 -6.02 13.72
CA ASP A 277 17.44 -6.77 13.31
C ASP A 277 17.69 -7.57 12.02
N ASN A 278 16.83 -8.55 11.77
CA ASN A 278 16.89 -9.38 10.58
C ASN A 278 15.62 -9.22 9.74
N TYR A 279 15.68 -8.31 8.78
CA TYR A 279 14.59 -8.05 7.85
C TYR A 279 14.29 -9.26 6.94
N SER A 280 15.30 -10.07 6.60
CA SER A 280 15.09 -11.32 5.84
C SER A 280 14.26 -12.31 6.65
N ASP A 281 14.61 -12.53 7.92
CA ASP A 281 13.87 -13.45 8.80
C ASP A 281 12.43 -12.97 8.99
N LEU A 282 12.21 -11.66 9.11
CA LEU A 282 10.86 -11.07 9.19
C LEU A 282 10.04 -11.42 7.94
N ARG A 283 10.59 -11.20 6.74
CA ARG A 283 9.95 -11.53 5.47
C ARG A 283 9.69 -13.04 5.35
N ASP A 284 10.67 -13.86 5.68
CA ASP A 284 10.57 -15.31 5.57
C ASP A 284 9.55 -15.89 6.55
N ARG A 285 9.45 -15.34 7.77
CA ARG A 285 8.42 -15.68 8.75
C ARG A 285 7.02 -15.38 8.19
N ILE A 286 6.80 -14.18 7.66
CA ILE A 286 5.49 -13.77 7.08
C ILE A 286 5.16 -14.65 5.87
N LYS A 287 6.13 -14.88 4.99
CA LYS A 287 5.97 -15.71 3.78
C LYS A 287 5.61 -17.14 4.14
N THR A 288 6.30 -17.72 5.12
CA THR A 288 6.05 -19.08 5.61
C THR A 288 4.68 -19.19 6.25
N HIS A 289 4.30 -18.22 7.10
CA HIS A 289 2.99 -18.15 7.75
C HIS A 289 1.84 -18.15 6.73
N LEU A 290 1.90 -17.28 5.73
CA LEU A 290 0.87 -17.18 4.70
C LEU A 290 0.90 -18.39 3.75
N GLY A 291 2.08 -18.84 3.35
CA GLY A 291 2.26 -19.99 2.46
C GLY A 291 1.77 -21.31 3.05
N ASN A 292 1.99 -21.53 4.35
CA ASN A 292 1.47 -22.71 5.05
C ASN A 292 -0.06 -22.73 5.08
N GLN A 293 -0.69 -21.59 5.34
CA GLN A 293 -2.16 -21.47 5.33
C GLN A 293 -2.74 -21.74 3.94
N ILE A 294 -2.15 -21.16 2.89
CA ILE A 294 -2.57 -21.43 1.49
C ILE A 294 -2.40 -22.91 1.14
N SER A 295 -1.29 -23.53 1.53
CA SER A 295 -1.03 -24.96 1.26
C SER A 295 -2.04 -25.86 1.98
N ALA A 296 -2.44 -25.50 3.20
CA ALA A 296 -3.51 -26.18 3.93
C ALA A 296 -4.86 -26.05 3.19
N LEU A 297 -5.21 -24.86 2.71
CA LEU A 297 -6.42 -24.63 1.90
C LEU A 297 -6.46 -25.51 0.65
N ARG A 298 -5.35 -25.60 -0.09
CA ARG A 298 -5.23 -26.47 -1.27
C ARG A 298 -5.46 -27.93 -0.90
N THR A 299 -4.82 -28.39 0.18
CA THR A 299 -4.90 -29.79 0.61
C THR A 299 -6.33 -30.17 1.02
N GLU A 300 -7.02 -29.30 1.75
CA GLU A 300 -8.43 -29.49 2.12
C GLU A 300 -9.35 -29.50 0.90
N HIS A 301 -9.13 -28.60 -0.05
CA HIS A 301 -9.90 -28.51 -1.28
C HIS A 301 -9.74 -29.77 -2.14
N GLN A 302 -8.52 -30.29 -2.27
CA GLN A 302 -8.24 -31.54 -2.99
C GLN A 302 -8.88 -32.78 -2.34
N ARG A 303 -8.99 -32.80 -1.01
CA ARG A 303 -9.68 -33.88 -0.26
C ARG A 303 -11.20 -33.82 -0.40
N THR A 304 -11.76 -32.65 -0.72
CA THR A 304 -13.21 -32.43 -0.78
C THR A 304 -13.61 -31.56 -1.99
N PRO A 305 -13.37 -32.02 -3.24
CA PRO A 305 -13.46 -31.17 -4.44
C PRO A 305 -14.87 -30.64 -4.76
N GLY A 306 -15.91 -31.10 -4.07
CA GLY A 306 -17.29 -30.61 -4.20
C GLY A 306 -17.80 -29.75 -3.03
N ARG A 307 -17.01 -29.57 -1.97
CA ARG A 307 -17.42 -28.84 -0.76
C ARG A 307 -16.74 -27.47 -0.77
N THR A 308 -17.24 -26.56 -1.59
CA THR A 308 -17.07 -25.12 -1.29
C THR A 308 -17.57 -24.95 0.15
N PRO A 309 -16.81 -24.33 1.07
CA PRO A 309 -17.25 -24.17 2.45
C PRO A 309 -18.67 -23.60 2.45
N GLU A 310 -19.63 -24.37 2.97
CA GLU A 310 -21.01 -23.88 3.10
C GLU A 310 -20.94 -22.58 3.89
N LEU A 311 -21.41 -21.49 3.27
CA LEU A 311 -21.57 -20.22 3.97
C LEU A 311 -22.41 -20.52 5.22
N PRO A 312 -21.96 -20.17 6.44
CA PRO A 312 -22.80 -20.34 7.60
C PRO A 312 -24.10 -19.58 7.34
N MET A 313 -25.23 -20.30 7.34
CA MET A 313 -26.54 -19.67 7.35
C MET A 313 -26.57 -18.74 8.56
N VAL A 314 -26.57 -17.44 8.30
CA VAL A 314 -26.86 -16.44 9.32
C VAL A 314 -28.26 -16.77 9.81
N ALA A 315 -28.37 -17.31 11.02
CA ALA A 315 -29.65 -17.48 11.67
C ALA A 315 -30.28 -16.10 11.79
N GLU A 316 -31.39 -15.88 11.07
CA GLU A 316 -32.28 -14.76 11.33
C GLU A 316 -32.71 -14.87 12.79
N ARG A 317 -32.08 -14.07 13.66
CA ARG A 317 -32.63 -13.79 14.98
C ARG A 317 -33.65 -12.69 14.76
N GLY A 318 -34.92 -13.05 14.95
CA GLY A 318 -36.06 -12.14 14.98
C GLY A 318 -36.02 -11.19 16.17
#